data_AF-A0AAV8HAZ2-F1
#
_entry.id   AF-A0AAV8HAZ2-F1
#
_cell.length_a   1.000
_cell.length_b   1.000
_cell.length_c   1.000
_cell.angle_alpha   90.00
_cell.angle_beta   90.00
_cell.angle_gamma   90.00
#
_symmetry.space_group_name_H-M   'P 1'
#
loop_
_entity.id
_entity.type
_entity.pdbx_description
1 polymer ?
#
loop_
_entity_poly.entity_id
_entity_poly.type
_entity_poly.pdbx_seq_one_letter_code
_entity_poly.pdbx_strand_id
1 'polypeptide(L)'
;MLTSISHVEELSLRVKEHELISFNPSIAQLRALNQSTGSYFPNLYTPSLLAKARSLGLRHLIIDGLDIRLIIPSIFSINSLHSLSLSFPVLKSNFIFPSGSKLTCLRRLNLDLCGIYPIGELNRFISELCSLEDLHLETHADDTLSVSSKSIKQLELIIFGDNFKLGTLGLFLPSLELLHLETPRLLSSVFHIDGEVPLLKRAFISLVDVHAEDVNAVTKLLRFISHVEELSLRVVKESWVINFSPSIAHINGLKL
;
A
#
# COMPACT_ATOMS: atom_id res chain seq x y z
N MET A 1 -20.70 0.20 -36.37
CA MET A 1 -20.83 1.52 -35.70
C MET A 1 -20.14 1.43 -34.35
N LEU A 2 -18.99 2.08 -34.19
CA LEU A 2 -18.30 2.18 -32.89
C LEU A 2 -18.86 3.41 -32.17
N THR A 3 -19.54 3.22 -31.05
CA THR A 3 -19.96 4.30 -30.16
C THR A 3 -18.73 5.04 -29.64
N SER A 4 -18.70 6.37 -29.71
CA SER A 4 -17.59 7.15 -29.19
C SER A 4 -17.57 7.07 -27.66
N ILE A 5 -16.43 6.69 -27.09
CA ILE A 5 -16.22 6.73 -25.65
C ILE A 5 -15.92 8.18 -25.27
N SER A 6 -16.79 8.78 -24.47
CA SER A 6 -16.65 10.16 -23.99
C SER A 6 -15.99 10.26 -22.61
N HIS A 7 -15.93 9.17 -21.84
CA HIS A 7 -15.44 9.18 -20.46
C HIS A 7 -14.85 7.84 -20.02
N VAL A 8 -13.76 7.89 -19.25
CA VAL A 8 -13.12 6.73 -18.60
C VAL A 8 -12.77 7.14 -17.18
N GLU A 9 -13.59 6.73 -16.21
CA GLU A 9 -13.35 7.04 -14.80
C GLU A 9 -12.36 6.07 -14.15
N GLU A 10 -12.44 4.80 -14.53
CA GLU A 10 -11.60 3.72 -13.98
C GLU A 10 -10.94 2.93 -15.11
N LEU A 11 -9.66 2.61 -14.91
CA LEU A 11 -8.86 1.74 -15.76
C LEU A 11 -8.19 0.66 -14.91
N SER A 12 -8.47 -0.61 -15.20
CA SER A 12 -7.77 -1.75 -14.62
C SER A 12 -6.98 -2.50 -15.68
N LEU A 13 -5.69 -2.68 -15.42
CA LEU A 13 -4.71 -3.37 -16.27
C LEU A 13 -4.12 -4.53 -15.47
N ARG A 14 -4.51 -5.75 -15.79
CA ARG A 14 -4.06 -6.94 -15.05
C ARG A 14 -3.45 -7.97 -15.99
N VAL A 15 -2.39 -8.64 -15.55
CA VAL A 15 -1.90 -9.88 -16.16
C VAL A 15 -2.58 -11.05 -15.46
N LYS A 16 -3.63 -11.59 -16.07
CA LYS A 16 -4.00 -13.00 -15.85
C LYS A 16 -3.34 -13.81 -16.96
N GLU A 17 -2.97 -15.05 -16.67
CA GLU A 17 -2.47 -16.04 -17.64
C GLU A 17 -3.07 -15.81 -19.04
N HIS A 18 -2.31 -15.11 -19.89
CA HIS A 18 -2.59 -14.74 -21.27
C HIS A 18 -3.82 -13.85 -21.62
N GLU A 19 -4.48 -13.18 -20.67
CA GLU A 19 -5.54 -12.21 -21.01
C GLU A 19 -5.45 -10.90 -20.19
N LEU A 20 -5.42 -9.76 -20.90
CA LEU A 20 -5.81 -8.48 -20.31
C LEU A 20 -7.30 -8.58 -19.97
N ILE A 21 -7.68 -8.39 -18.71
CA ILE A 21 -9.08 -8.22 -18.30
C ILE A 21 -9.26 -6.77 -17.82
N SER A 22 -10.15 -6.02 -18.47
CA SER A 22 -10.46 -4.64 -18.13
C SER A 22 -11.92 -4.58 -17.72
N PHE A 23 -12.18 -4.24 -16.46
CA PHE A 23 -13.52 -4.03 -15.96
C PHE A 23 -13.93 -2.58 -16.23
N ASN A 24 -14.48 -2.31 -17.42
CA ASN A 24 -15.39 -1.19 -17.70
C ASN A 24 -16.01 -1.40 -19.11
N PRO A 25 -17.35 -1.33 -19.29
CA PRO A 25 -17.98 -1.45 -20.62
C PRO A 25 -17.47 -0.44 -21.66
N SER A 26 -16.95 0.72 -21.24
CA SER A 26 -16.30 1.71 -22.13
C SER A 26 -14.92 1.28 -22.64
N ILE A 27 -14.23 0.36 -21.97
CA ILE A 27 -12.85 -0.04 -22.31
C ILE A 27 -12.81 -1.23 -23.29
N ALA A 28 -13.85 -2.08 -23.32
CA ALA A 28 -14.01 -3.07 -24.39
C ALA A 28 -14.00 -2.40 -25.79
N GLN A 29 -14.53 -1.19 -25.87
CA GLN A 29 -14.49 -0.35 -27.07
C GLN A 29 -13.12 0.30 -27.30
N LEU A 30 -12.33 0.60 -26.25
CA LEU A 30 -10.92 1.02 -26.40
C LEU A 30 -10.04 -0.10 -26.96
N ARG A 31 -10.32 -1.35 -26.58
CA ARG A 31 -9.66 -2.54 -27.18
C ARG A 31 -10.02 -2.68 -28.65
N ALA A 32 -11.31 -2.60 -28.99
CA ALA A 32 -11.79 -2.70 -30.37
C ALA A 32 -11.22 -1.61 -31.29
N LEU A 33 -10.99 -0.39 -30.77
CA LEU A 33 -10.35 0.70 -31.51
C LEU A 33 -8.85 0.49 -31.78
N ASN A 34 -8.18 -0.38 -31.03
CA ASN A 34 -6.73 -0.64 -31.14
C ASN A 34 -6.40 -2.02 -31.74
N GLN A 35 -7.40 -2.83 -32.09
CA GLN A 35 -7.24 -4.17 -32.70
C GLN A 35 -6.81 -4.16 -34.17
N SER A 36 -6.56 -2.99 -34.79
CA SER A 36 -6.09 -2.91 -36.18
C SER A 36 -4.59 -3.20 -36.35
N THR A 37 -3.84 -3.50 -35.28
CA THR A 37 -2.42 -3.87 -35.35
C THR A 37 -2.19 -5.16 -34.57
N GLY A 38 -2.14 -6.28 -35.29
CA GLY A 38 -2.17 -7.65 -34.74
C GLY A 38 -0.87 -8.13 -34.07
N SER A 39 -0.50 -7.58 -32.91
CA SER A 39 0.57 -8.14 -32.08
C SER A 39 0.20 -8.16 -30.60
N TYR A 40 0.08 -9.36 -30.02
CA TYR A 40 -0.15 -9.61 -28.60
C TYR A 40 1.14 -9.42 -27.78
N PHE A 41 1.53 -8.17 -27.55
CA PHE A 41 2.57 -7.84 -26.56
C PHE A 41 2.03 -6.80 -25.57
N PRO A 42 1.84 -7.16 -24.28
CA PRO A 42 1.18 -6.29 -23.30
C PRO A 42 1.94 -4.99 -23.00
N ASN A 43 3.25 -4.91 -23.28
CA ASN A 43 4.08 -3.75 -22.95
C ASN A 43 4.01 -2.60 -23.97
N LEU A 44 3.52 -2.84 -25.20
CA LEU A 44 3.56 -1.83 -26.27
C LEU A 44 2.32 -0.91 -26.30
N TYR A 45 1.21 -1.32 -25.69
CA TYR A 45 -0.06 -0.59 -25.76
C TYR A 45 -0.39 0.25 -24.52
N THR A 46 0.29 -0.02 -23.40
CA THR A 46 0.03 0.59 -22.10
C THR A 46 0.21 2.11 -22.07
N PRO A 47 1.25 2.70 -22.69
CA PRO A 47 1.40 4.16 -22.72
C PRO A 47 0.26 4.87 -23.45
N SER A 48 -0.13 4.36 -24.63
CA SER A 48 -1.18 4.95 -25.48
C SER A 48 -2.56 4.85 -24.83
N LEU A 49 -2.86 3.72 -24.19
CA LEU A 49 -4.10 3.51 -23.47
C LEU A 49 -4.20 4.45 -22.26
N LEU A 50 -3.12 4.59 -21.50
CA LEU A 50 -3.05 5.48 -20.34
C LEU A 50 -3.21 6.96 -20.75
N ALA A 51 -2.55 7.38 -21.83
CA ALA A 51 -2.69 8.74 -22.36
C ALA A 51 -4.13 9.04 -22.80
N LYS A 52 -4.80 8.08 -23.43
CA LYS A 52 -6.21 8.21 -23.83
C LYS A 52 -7.14 8.23 -22.63
N ALA A 53 -6.98 7.31 -21.68
CA ALA A 53 -7.76 7.30 -20.44
C ALA A 53 -7.62 8.60 -19.66
N ARG A 54 -6.39 9.15 -19.57
CA ARG A 54 -6.13 10.47 -18.97
C ARG A 54 -6.97 11.56 -19.64
N SER A 55 -6.99 11.63 -20.97
CA SER A 55 -7.80 12.63 -21.69
C SER A 55 -9.31 12.47 -21.48
N LEU A 56 -9.75 11.29 -21.06
CA LEU A 56 -11.15 10.95 -20.80
C LEU A 56 -11.53 11.07 -19.32
N GLY A 57 -10.66 11.64 -18.48
CA GLY A 57 -10.95 11.97 -17.09
C GLY A 57 -10.68 10.85 -16.09
N LEU A 58 -9.64 10.04 -16.32
CA LEU A 58 -9.25 8.95 -15.42
C LEU A 58 -9.08 9.39 -13.96
N ARG A 59 -9.79 8.71 -13.05
CA ARG A 59 -9.75 8.92 -11.59
C ARG A 59 -9.23 7.72 -10.82
N HIS A 60 -9.44 6.51 -11.33
CA HIS A 60 -9.04 5.28 -10.66
C HIS A 60 -8.17 4.45 -11.58
N LEU A 61 -6.97 4.10 -11.13
CA LEU A 61 -6.04 3.27 -11.89
C LEU A 61 -5.60 2.08 -11.06
N ILE A 62 -5.77 0.89 -11.62
CA ILE A 62 -5.31 -0.37 -11.03
C ILE A 62 -4.36 -1.01 -12.04
N ILE A 63 -3.14 -1.29 -11.63
CA ILE A 63 -2.17 -2.05 -12.43
C ILE A 63 -1.66 -3.21 -11.61
N ASP A 64 -1.78 -4.41 -12.15
CA ASP A 64 -1.48 -5.66 -11.46
C ASP A 64 -0.70 -6.60 -12.38
N GLY A 65 0.46 -7.07 -11.93
CA GLY A 65 1.26 -8.06 -12.65
C GLY A 65 1.96 -7.55 -13.92
N LEU A 66 1.97 -6.24 -14.18
CA LEU A 66 2.64 -5.63 -15.34
C LEU A 66 3.99 -5.01 -14.97
N ASP A 67 4.98 -5.12 -15.86
CA ASP A 67 6.20 -4.31 -15.78
C ASP A 67 5.89 -2.86 -16.19
N ILE A 68 5.73 -1.98 -15.21
CA ILE A 68 5.34 -0.58 -15.45
C ILE A 68 6.51 0.38 -15.56
N ARG A 69 7.77 -0.08 -15.56
CA ARG A 69 8.94 0.81 -15.49
C ARG A 69 8.93 1.91 -16.55
N LEU A 70 8.42 1.60 -17.75
CA LEU A 70 8.33 2.53 -18.88
C LEU A 70 7.14 3.51 -18.78
N ILE A 71 6.16 3.26 -17.91
CA ILE A 71 4.95 4.08 -17.78
C ILE A 71 4.81 4.75 -16.41
N ILE A 72 5.70 4.46 -15.45
CA ILE A 72 5.76 5.11 -14.14
C ILE A 72 5.63 6.64 -14.28
N PRO A 73 6.49 7.36 -15.04
CA PRO A 73 6.38 8.82 -15.12
C PRO A 73 5.02 9.28 -15.67
N SER A 74 4.44 8.51 -16.58
CA SER A 74 3.13 8.79 -17.17
C SER A 74 2.02 8.64 -16.13
N ILE A 75 2.05 7.60 -15.28
CA ILE A 75 1.08 7.38 -14.20
C ILE A 75 1.09 8.55 -13.22
N PHE A 76 2.28 8.93 -12.72
CA PHE A 76 2.45 9.99 -11.73
C PHE A 76 2.23 11.41 -12.31
N SER A 77 2.00 11.53 -13.61
CA SER A 77 1.61 12.79 -14.27
C SER A 77 0.09 13.04 -14.31
N ILE A 78 -0.72 12.05 -13.93
CA ILE A 78 -2.19 12.12 -14.04
C ILE A 78 -2.77 12.79 -12.80
N ASN A 79 -2.83 14.12 -12.82
CA ASN A 79 -3.32 14.95 -11.71
C ASN A 79 -4.79 14.70 -11.30
N SER A 80 -5.59 14.08 -12.16
CA SER A 80 -6.98 13.74 -11.89
C SER A 80 -7.17 12.45 -11.08
N LEU A 81 -6.11 11.66 -10.86
CA LEU A 81 -6.23 10.41 -10.11
C LEU A 81 -6.62 10.68 -8.66
N HIS A 82 -7.67 9.96 -8.23
CA HIS A 82 -8.16 9.87 -6.86
C HIS A 82 -7.74 8.55 -6.19
N SER A 83 -7.52 7.50 -6.98
CA SER A 83 -7.09 6.19 -6.50
C SER A 83 -6.05 5.58 -7.43
N LEU A 84 -4.99 5.04 -6.84
CA LEU A 84 -3.94 4.31 -7.55
C LEU A 84 -3.65 3.01 -6.80
N SER A 85 -3.74 1.88 -7.49
CA SER A 85 -3.34 0.58 -6.97
C SER A 85 -2.31 -0.03 -7.92
N LEU A 86 -1.16 -0.40 -7.38
CA LEU A 86 -0.05 -0.99 -8.10
C LEU A 86 0.37 -2.27 -7.38
N SER A 87 0.23 -3.42 -8.05
CA SER A 87 0.65 -4.74 -7.56
C SER A 87 1.72 -5.31 -8.48
N PHE A 88 2.90 -5.64 -7.93
CA PHE A 88 4.01 -6.23 -8.68
C PHE A 88 4.52 -7.51 -8.03
N PRO A 89 4.25 -8.69 -8.62
CA PRO A 89 4.65 -9.93 -7.98
C PRO A 89 6.18 -10.11 -7.86
N VAL A 90 7.01 -9.44 -8.66
CA VAL A 90 8.47 -9.61 -8.62
C VAL A 90 9.22 -8.37 -9.15
N LEU A 91 9.28 -7.27 -8.39
CA LEU A 91 10.35 -6.29 -8.59
C LEU A 91 11.50 -6.61 -7.63
N LYS A 92 12.41 -7.50 -8.03
CA LYS A 92 13.74 -7.65 -7.41
C LYS A 92 14.67 -6.45 -7.68
N SER A 93 14.13 -5.34 -8.19
CA SER A 93 14.87 -4.20 -8.73
C SER A 93 14.25 -2.89 -8.29
N ASN A 94 15.10 -1.97 -7.84
CA ASN A 94 14.80 -0.66 -7.29
C ASN A 94 13.69 0.09 -8.06
N PHE A 95 12.50 0.13 -7.49
CA PHE A 95 11.44 1.02 -7.96
C PHE A 95 11.78 2.44 -7.51
N ILE A 96 11.96 3.35 -8.47
CA ILE A 96 12.25 4.76 -8.21
C ILE A 96 10.95 5.55 -8.32
N PHE A 97 10.52 6.16 -7.22
CA PHE A 97 9.39 7.08 -7.24
C PHE A 97 9.83 8.40 -7.90
N PRO A 98 9.04 8.95 -8.85
CA PRO A 98 9.36 10.24 -9.42
C PRO A 98 9.24 11.33 -8.35
N SER A 99 10.23 12.21 -8.29
CA SER A 99 10.17 13.42 -7.47
C SER A 99 9.20 14.44 -8.07
N GLY A 100 8.51 15.20 -7.21
CA GLY A 100 7.60 16.25 -7.67
C GLY A 100 6.33 15.68 -8.29
N SER A 101 5.72 14.72 -7.60
CA SER A 101 4.47 14.08 -8.03
C SER A 101 3.37 15.13 -8.27
N LYS A 102 2.62 14.98 -9.36
CA LYS A 102 1.46 15.85 -9.68
C LYS A 102 0.14 15.25 -9.19
N LEU A 103 0.19 14.18 -8.40
CA LEU A 103 -0.98 13.45 -7.90
C LEU A 103 -1.67 14.20 -6.75
N THR A 104 -1.98 15.48 -6.95
CA THR A 104 -2.53 16.37 -5.91
C THR A 104 -3.93 15.99 -5.44
N CYS A 105 -4.66 15.22 -6.25
CA CYS A 105 -6.02 14.75 -5.94
C CYS A 105 -6.06 13.33 -5.39
N LEU A 106 -4.91 12.66 -5.28
CA LEU A 106 -4.86 11.24 -4.91
C LEU A 106 -5.24 11.09 -3.44
N ARG A 107 -6.31 10.33 -3.19
CA ARG A 107 -6.82 10.05 -1.85
C ARG A 107 -6.50 8.64 -1.37
N ARG A 108 -6.31 7.71 -2.31
CA ARG A 108 -6.04 6.30 -2.01
C ARG A 108 -4.84 5.81 -2.81
N LEU A 109 -3.89 5.20 -2.11
CA LEU A 109 -2.71 4.60 -2.71
C LEU A 109 -2.55 3.18 -2.15
N ASN A 110 -2.55 2.20 -3.03
CA ASN A 110 -2.20 0.83 -2.70
C ASN A 110 -0.92 0.46 -3.47
N LEU A 111 0.11 0.05 -2.73
CA LEU A 111 1.35 -0.47 -3.26
C LEU A 111 1.57 -1.87 -2.69
N ASP A 112 1.37 -2.87 -3.54
CA ASP A 112 1.42 -4.29 -3.22
C ASP A 112 2.66 -4.95 -3.87
N LEU A 113 3.38 -5.73 -3.07
CA LEU A 113 4.58 -6.50 -3.40
C LEU A 113 5.66 -5.73 -4.16
N CYS A 114 5.66 -4.41 -3.99
CA CYS A 114 6.70 -3.59 -4.56
C CYS A 114 7.97 -3.92 -3.77
N GLY A 115 9.02 -4.43 -4.42
CA GLY A 115 10.37 -4.44 -3.84
C GLY A 115 10.85 -3.00 -3.72
N ILE A 116 10.28 -2.24 -2.78
CA ILE A 116 10.47 -0.80 -2.66
C ILE A 116 11.82 -0.55 -2.04
N TYR A 117 12.82 -0.51 -2.90
CA TYR A 117 14.18 -0.16 -2.54
C TYR A 117 14.65 1.02 -3.40
N PRO A 118 15.15 2.10 -2.78
CA PRO A 118 15.26 2.35 -1.33
C PRO A 118 13.97 2.93 -0.68
N ILE A 119 13.62 2.46 0.52
CA ILE A 119 12.46 2.93 1.34
C ILE A 119 12.45 4.46 1.57
N GLY A 120 13.62 5.11 1.56
CA GLY A 120 13.71 6.57 1.71
C GLY A 120 13.03 7.35 0.58
N GLU A 121 13.03 6.83 -0.65
CA GLU A 121 12.34 7.47 -1.78
C GLU A 121 10.81 7.35 -1.66
N LEU A 122 10.33 6.22 -1.16
CA LEU A 122 8.91 6.03 -0.85
C LEU A 122 8.42 7.03 0.18
N ASN A 123 9.15 7.21 1.28
CA ASN A 123 8.75 8.13 2.34
C ASN A 123 8.69 9.57 1.81
N ARG A 124 9.68 9.99 1.02
CA ARG A 124 9.65 11.30 0.34
C ARG A 124 8.42 11.42 -0.56
N PHE A 125 8.17 10.43 -1.40
CA PHE A 125 7.03 10.41 -2.30
C PHE A 125 5.70 10.52 -1.54
N ILE A 126 5.48 9.70 -0.50
CA ILE A 126 4.27 9.74 0.33
C ILE A 126 4.09 11.13 0.96
N SER A 127 5.17 11.73 1.44
CA SER A 127 5.12 13.05 2.08
C SER A 127 4.71 14.19 1.13
N GLU A 128 4.88 14.02 -0.19
CA GLU A 128 4.45 14.97 -1.22
C GLU A 128 2.94 14.85 -1.54
N LEU A 129 2.28 13.76 -1.14
CA LEU A 129 0.87 13.51 -1.45
C LEU A 129 -0.07 14.15 -0.42
N CYS A 130 -0.25 15.46 -0.53
CA CYS A 130 -1.01 16.28 0.44
C CYS A 130 -2.49 15.91 0.64
N SER A 131 -3.08 15.14 -0.28
CA SER A 131 -4.50 14.73 -0.23
C SER A 131 -4.68 13.24 0.08
N LEU A 132 -3.59 12.50 0.33
CA LEU A 132 -3.65 11.06 0.54
C LEU A 132 -4.27 10.76 1.89
N GLU A 133 -5.42 10.09 1.91
CA GLU A 133 -6.18 9.75 3.11
C GLU A 133 -6.02 8.27 3.50
N ASP A 134 -5.80 7.40 2.53
CA ASP A 134 -5.74 5.94 2.68
C ASP A 134 -4.48 5.43 1.97
N LEU A 135 -3.66 4.71 2.74
CA LEU A 135 -2.42 4.12 2.27
C LEU A 135 -2.40 2.64 2.65
N HIS A 136 -2.30 1.79 1.64
CA HIS A 136 -1.97 0.38 1.78
C HIS A 136 -0.56 0.14 1.27
N LEU A 137 0.29 -0.44 2.12
CA LEU A 137 1.67 -0.82 1.81
C LEU A 137 1.91 -2.27 2.17
N GLU A 138 2.26 -3.07 1.17
CA GLU A 138 2.79 -4.42 1.34
C GLU A 138 4.26 -4.44 0.92
N THR A 139 5.17 -4.76 1.85
CA THR A 139 6.63 -4.57 1.65
C THR A 139 7.50 -5.62 2.35
N HIS A 140 8.65 -5.92 1.73
CA HIS A 140 9.78 -6.54 2.41
C HIS A 140 10.66 -5.42 2.96
N ALA A 141 10.60 -5.10 4.25
CA ALA A 141 11.43 -4.05 4.84
C ALA A 141 12.71 -4.63 5.46
N ASP A 142 13.87 -4.22 4.96
CA ASP A 142 15.17 -4.83 5.30
C ASP A 142 15.75 -4.37 6.66
N ASP A 143 15.27 -3.27 7.26
CA ASP A 143 15.61 -2.88 8.65
C ASP A 143 14.75 -1.73 9.19
N THR A 144 14.61 -0.66 8.42
CA THR A 144 13.90 0.57 8.84
C THR A 144 12.79 0.91 7.86
N LEU A 145 11.57 1.06 8.37
CA LEU A 145 10.43 1.58 7.65
C LEU A 145 9.95 2.86 8.33
N SER A 146 9.85 3.95 7.57
CA SER A 146 9.27 5.19 8.06
C SER A 146 8.24 5.73 7.10
N VAL A 147 7.10 6.16 7.64
CA VAL A 147 6.00 6.78 6.91
C VAL A 147 5.67 8.11 7.57
N SER A 148 5.73 9.18 6.79
CA SER A 148 5.41 10.54 7.23
C SER A 148 4.39 11.18 6.30
N SER A 149 3.26 11.64 6.85
CA SER A 149 2.23 12.35 6.10
C SER A 149 1.29 13.11 7.03
N LYS A 150 0.85 14.29 6.62
CA LYS A 150 -0.12 15.10 7.36
C LYS A 150 -1.58 14.74 7.07
N SER A 151 -1.85 14.00 6.00
CA SER A 151 -3.21 13.80 5.48
C SER A 151 -3.73 12.38 5.67
N ILE A 152 -2.85 11.38 5.85
CA ILE A 152 -3.25 9.98 5.97
C ILE A 152 -4.10 9.79 7.23
N LYS A 153 -5.29 9.23 7.03
CA LYS A 153 -6.26 8.86 8.07
C LYS A 153 -6.31 7.35 8.30
N GLN A 154 -5.99 6.57 7.27
CA GLN A 154 -5.97 5.10 7.32
C GLN A 154 -4.66 4.58 6.76
N LEU A 155 -3.98 3.76 7.54
CA LEU A 155 -2.75 3.07 7.13
C LEU A 155 -2.94 1.57 7.30
N GLU A 156 -2.80 0.84 6.22
CA GLU A 156 -2.60 -0.60 6.23
C GLU A 156 -1.16 -0.90 5.84
N LEU A 157 -0.45 -1.57 6.74
CA LEU A 157 0.94 -1.91 6.58
C LEU A 157 1.11 -3.41 6.79
N ILE A 158 1.44 -4.11 5.72
CA ILE A 158 1.72 -5.53 5.72
C ILE A 158 3.20 -5.70 5.40
N ILE A 159 3.94 -6.27 6.34
CA ILE A 159 5.37 -6.50 6.20
C ILE A 159 5.55 -7.98 5.90
N PHE A 160 6.42 -8.36 4.98
CA PHE A 160 6.69 -9.77 4.67
C PHE A 160 8.18 -10.08 4.73
N GLY A 161 8.53 -11.30 5.16
CA GLY A 161 9.90 -11.78 5.07
C GLY A 161 10.22 -12.91 6.03
N ASP A 162 10.61 -14.07 5.49
CA ASP A 162 10.97 -15.24 6.30
C ASP A 162 12.30 -15.08 7.05
N ASN A 163 13.14 -14.12 6.63
CA ASN A 163 14.49 -13.89 7.16
C ASN A 163 14.77 -12.43 7.56
N PHE A 164 13.77 -11.55 7.49
CA PHE A 164 13.95 -10.11 7.71
C PHE A 164 13.46 -9.71 9.09
N LYS A 165 14.29 -8.97 9.83
CA LYS A 165 13.91 -8.41 11.13
C LYS A 165 13.67 -6.92 10.95
N LEU A 166 12.47 -6.44 11.23
CA LEU A 166 12.23 -5.00 11.30
C LEU A 166 12.93 -4.46 12.56
N GLY A 167 13.95 -3.63 12.37
CA GLY A 167 14.67 -2.94 13.43
C GLY A 167 13.99 -1.64 13.85
N THR A 168 13.43 -0.86 12.91
CA THR A 168 12.79 0.42 13.23
C THR A 168 11.49 0.63 12.44
N LEU A 169 10.42 1.02 13.15
CA LEU A 169 9.17 1.51 12.57
C LEU A 169 8.92 2.97 12.98
N GLY A 170 8.96 3.89 12.03
CA GLY A 170 8.75 5.33 12.24
C GLY A 170 7.42 5.83 11.68
N LEU A 171 6.42 6.13 12.51
CA LEU A 171 5.09 6.57 12.06
C LEU A 171 4.79 8.02 12.46
N PHE A 172 4.98 8.97 11.54
CA PHE A 172 4.73 10.40 11.76
C PHE A 172 3.47 10.84 11.03
N LEU A 173 2.32 10.51 11.61
CA LEU A 173 1.00 10.59 10.96
C LEU A 173 -0.01 11.29 11.89
N PRO A 174 0.03 12.63 12.01
CA PRO A 174 -0.81 13.39 12.94
C PRO A 174 -2.32 13.23 12.69
N SER A 175 -2.74 12.85 11.49
CA SER A 175 -4.14 12.67 11.11
C SER A 175 -4.61 11.21 11.13
N LEU A 176 -3.74 10.27 11.51
CA LEU A 176 -4.06 8.85 11.45
C LEU A 176 -5.14 8.50 12.47
N GLU A 177 -6.23 7.89 12.00
CA GLU A 177 -7.37 7.46 12.82
C GLU A 177 -7.44 5.93 12.94
N LEU A 178 -6.95 5.22 11.91
CA LEU A 178 -6.99 3.77 11.78
C LEU A 178 -5.62 3.22 11.34
N LEU A 179 -5.08 2.30 12.13
CA LEU A 179 -3.87 1.54 11.81
C LEU A 179 -4.22 0.05 11.67
N HIS A 180 -3.87 -0.55 10.54
CA HIS A 180 -3.76 -2.00 10.40
C HIS A 180 -2.28 -2.34 10.20
N LEU A 181 -1.72 -3.15 11.09
CA LEU A 181 -0.34 -3.61 11.02
C LEU A 181 -0.32 -5.13 11.04
N GLU A 182 0.22 -5.73 9.98
CA GLU A 182 0.53 -7.15 9.92
C GLU A 182 2.03 -7.33 9.75
N THR A 183 2.63 -8.14 10.62
CA THR A 183 4.07 -8.40 10.61
C THR A 183 4.38 -9.86 10.97
N PRO A 184 5.14 -10.57 10.12
CA PRO A 184 5.59 -11.92 10.39
C PRO A 184 6.91 -11.93 11.16
N ARG A 185 7.01 -12.95 12.00
CA ARG A 185 8.19 -13.62 12.59
C ARG A 185 9.29 -12.85 13.29
N LEU A 186 9.62 -11.59 13.03
CA LEU A 186 10.76 -10.98 13.75
C LEU A 186 10.59 -9.46 13.85
N LEU A 187 9.99 -9.02 14.96
CA LEU A 187 10.46 -7.73 15.47
C LEU A 187 11.85 -7.99 16.05
N SER A 188 12.87 -7.27 15.58
CA SER A 188 14.22 -7.43 16.11
C SER A 188 14.19 -7.32 17.65
N SER A 189 15.09 -8.01 18.36
CA SER A 189 15.30 -7.72 19.80
C SER A 189 15.67 -6.24 20.04
N VAL A 190 16.18 -5.60 18.98
CA VAL A 190 16.51 -4.17 18.86
C VAL A 190 15.38 -3.40 18.15
N PHE A 191 14.14 -3.88 18.16
CA PHE A 191 13.02 -3.17 17.56
C PHE A 191 12.80 -1.83 18.26
N HIS A 192 12.72 -0.77 17.46
CA HIS A 192 12.37 0.57 17.87
C HIS A 192 11.12 0.99 17.13
N ILE A 193 10.18 1.57 17.88
CA ILE A 193 9.06 2.29 17.30
C ILE A 193 9.16 3.73 17.75
N ASP A 194 9.06 4.64 16.79
CA ASP A 194 9.08 6.07 17.01
C ASP A 194 8.00 6.72 16.14
N GLY A 195 7.51 7.89 16.54
CA GLY A 195 6.47 8.56 15.78
C GLY A 195 5.44 9.33 16.60
N GLU A 196 4.55 9.99 15.87
CA GLU A 196 3.46 10.79 16.41
C GLU A 196 2.15 10.42 15.69
N VAL A 197 1.25 9.77 16.42
CA VAL A 197 -0.09 9.37 15.95
C VAL A 197 -1.20 9.81 16.94
N PRO A 198 -1.28 11.11 17.28
CA PRO A 198 -2.14 11.64 18.35
C PRO A 198 -3.64 11.41 18.13
N LEU A 199 -4.09 11.23 16.89
CA LEU A 199 -5.51 11.01 16.56
C LEU A 199 -5.88 9.54 16.35
N LEU A 200 -4.95 8.61 16.62
CA LEU A 200 -5.19 7.19 16.40
C LEU A 200 -6.27 6.69 17.36
N LYS A 201 -7.40 6.25 16.79
CA LYS A 201 -8.56 5.74 17.55
C LYS A 201 -8.63 4.22 17.50
N ARG A 202 -8.22 3.62 16.39
CA ARG A 202 -8.39 2.19 16.16
C ARG A 202 -7.11 1.56 15.64
N ALA A 203 -6.71 0.44 16.24
CA ALA A 203 -5.56 -0.33 15.81
C ALA A 203 -5.92 -1.82 15.66
N PHE A 204 -5.56 -2.39 14.52
CA PHE A 204 -5.64 -3.81 14.23
C PHE A 204 -4.21 -4.31 14.06
N ILE A 205 -3.78 -5.19 14.96
CA ILE A 205 -2.42 -5.70 14.98
C ILE A 205 -2.48 -7.22 14.78
N SER A 206 -1.90 -7.69 13.68
CA SER A 206 -1.76 -9.11 13.36
C SER A 206 -0.28 -9.48 13.47
N LEU A 207 0.05 -10.29 14.48
CA LEU A 207 1.39 -10.78 14.71
C LEU A 207 1.42 -12.27 14.36
N VAL A 208 2.23 -12.64 13.37
CA VAL A 208 2.38 -14.02 12.92
C VAL A 208 3.68 -14.61 13.47
N ASP A 209 3.60 -15.79 14.08
CA ASP A 209 4.72 -16.57 14.62
C ASP A 209 5.57 -15.83 15.67
N VAL A 210 4.90 -15.28 16.69
CA VAL A 210 5.57 -14.60 17.83
C VAL A 210 6.29 -15.59 18.74
N HIS A 211 7.57 -15.33 19.03
CA HIS A 211 8.42 -16.07 19.96
C HIS A 211 8.68 -15.31 21.26
N ALA A 212 9.30 -15.97 22.24
CA ALA A 212 9.60 -15.36 23.54
C ALA A 212 10.59 -14.18 23.44
N GLU A 213 11.44 -14.16 22.42
CA GLU A 213 12.39 -13.07 22.16
C GLU A 213 11.73 -11.78 21.67
N ASP A 214 10.53 -11.86 21.09
CA ASP A 214 9.80 -10.71 20.54
C ASP A 214 9.03 -9.91 21.60
N VAL A 215 8.93 -10.42 22.83
CA VAL A 215 8.10 -9.83 23.90
C VAL A 215 8.41 -8.36 24.13
N ASN A 216 9.70 -7.99 24.12
CA ASN A 216 10.10 -6.59 24.29
C ASN A 216 9.59 -5.71 23.15
N ALA A 217 9.68 -6.21 21.92
CA ALA A 217 9.26 -5.46 20.75
C ALA A 217 7.75 -5.32 20.66
N VAL A 218 7.00 -6.39 20.93
CA VAL A 218 5.54 -6.36 21.06
C VAL A 218 5.12 -5.39 22.16
N THR A 219 5.82 -5.39 23.29
CA THR A 219 5.56 -4.44 24.39
C THR A 219 5.75 -2.99 23.95
N LYS A 220 6.82 -2.69 23.20
CA LYS A 220 7.05 -1.35 22.64
C LYS A 220 5.94 -0.94 21.67
N LEU A 221 5.54 -1.83 20.77
CA LEU A 221 4.43 -1.59 19.84
C LEU A 221 3.11 -1.30 20.57
N LEU A 222 2.75 -2.13 21.56
CA LEU A 222 1.53 -1.96 22.35
C LEU A 222 1.56 -0.67 23.18
N ARG A 223 2.72 -0.26 23.70
CA ARG A 223 2.87 1.04 24.39
C ARG A 223 2.65 2.21 23.43
N PHE A 224 3.18 2.14 22.22
CA PHE A 224 3.01 3.18 21.20
C PHE A 224 1.55 3.43 20.84
N ILE A 225 0.72 2.37 20.82
CA ILE A 225 -0.73 2.46 20.54
C ILE A 225 -1.60 2.37 21.79
N SER A 226 -1.04 2.59 22.99
CA SER A 226 -1.77 2.36 24.25
C SER A 226 -2.95 3.31 24.49
N HIS A 227 -3.03 4.42 23.74
CA HIS A 227 -4.07 5.44 23.84
C HIS A 227 -5.30 5.20 22.95
N VAL A 228 -5.31 4.14 22.13
CA VAL A 228 -6.42 3.89 21.19
C VAL A 228 -7.72 3.51 21.90
N GLU A 229 -8.85 3.85 21.27
CA GLU A 229 -10.20 3.52 21.74
C GLU A 229 -10.53 2.04 21.47
N GLU A 230 -10.08 1.50 20.33
CA GLU A 230 -10.30 0.11 19.93
C GLU A 230 -8.98 -0.54 19.51
N LEU A 231 -8.63 -1.66 20.15
CA LEU A 231 -7.49 -2.48 19.79
C LEU A 231 -7.96 -3.90 19.45
N SER A 232 -7.68 -4.36 18.24
CA SER A 232 -7.82 -5.77 17.88
C SER A 232 -6.43 -6.37 17.76
N LEU A 233 -6.05 -7.24 18.69
CA LEU A 233 -4.79 -7.98 18.62
C LEU A 233 -5.08 -9.43 18.22
N ARG A 234 -4.48 -9.85 17.11
CA ARG A 234 -4.46 -11.22 16.63
C ARG A 234 -3.02 -11.73 16.72
N VAL A 235 -2.80 -12.76 17.51
CA VAL A 235 -1.54 -13.51 17.51
C VAL A 235 -1.79 -14.85 16.84
N VAL A 236 -1.17 -15.06 15.69
CA VAL A 236 -1.22 -16.32 14.96
C VAL A 236 0.06 -17.07 15.27
N LYS A 237 -0.03 -18.07 16.15
CA LYS A 237 1.00 -19.11 16.26
C LYS A 237 0.46 -20.33 15.53
N GLU A 238 1.31 -21.20 14.98
CA GLU A 238 0.98 -22.43 14.22
C GLU A 238 -0.15 -23.37 14.77
N SER A 239 -0.90 -23.03 15.83
CA SER A 239 -2.12 -23.74 16.22
C SER A 239 -3.14 -22.93 17.07
N TRP A 240 -2.96 -21.63 17.33
CA TRP A 240 -3.84 -20.88 18.25
C TRP A 240 -4.07 -19.45 17.76
N VAL A 241 -5.34 -19.02 17.72
CA VAL A 241 -5.75 -17.62 17.49
C VAL A 241 -6.24 -17.06 18.83
N ILE A 242 -5.56 -16.03 19.35
CA ILE A 242 -6.05 -15.27 20.50
C ILE A 242 -6.53 -13.92 19.99
N ASN A 243 -7.82 -13.65 20.15
CA ASN A 243 -8.44 -12.37 19.82
C ASN A 243 -8.63 -11.56 21.10
N PHE A 244 -8.05 -10.37 21.16
CA PHE A 244 -8.34 -9.39 22.21
C PHE A 244 -9.20 -8.27 21.63
N SER A 245 -10.34 -8.00 22.26
CA SER A 245 -11.14 -6.80 22.03
C SER A 245 -11.34 -6.11 23.37
N PRO A 246 -10.76 -4.92 23.62
CA PRO A 246 -10.89 -4.24 24.89
C PRO A 246 -12.19 -3.43 24.86
N SER A 247 -13.31 -4.09 25.13
CA SER A 247 -14.41 -3.39 25.81
C SER A 247 -14.06 -3.40 27.30
N ILE A 248 -13.24 -2.44 27.74
CA ILE A 248 -12.86 -2.23 29.16
C ILE A 248 -12.35 -3.51 29.83
N ALA A 249 -11.09 -3.87 29.57
CA ALA A 249 -10.38 -4.84 30.41
C ALA A 249 -9.19 -4.15 31.04
N HIS A 250 -9.27 -3.94 32.36
CA HIS A 250 -8.08 -3.74 33.19
C HIS A 250 -7.02 -4.75 32.77
N ILE A 251 -5.87 -4.27 32.30
CA ILE A 251 -4.66 -5.08 32.15
C ILE A 251 -4.15 -5.37 33.56
N ASN A 252 -4.82 -6.27 34.27
CA ASN A 252 -4.35 -6.89 35.49
C ASN A 252 -4.02 -8.34 35.14
N GLY A 253 -2.78 -8.60 34.74
CA GLY A 253 -2.32 -9.96 34.45
C GLY A 253 -0.96 -10.06 33.77
N LEU A 254 -0.54 -9.04 33.01
CA LEU A 254 0.85 -8.90 32.58
C LEU A 254 1.64 -8.28 33.73
N LYS A 255 2.27 -9.12 34.56
CA LYS A 255 3.39 -8.62 35.37
C LYS A 255 4.49 -8.21 34.39
N LEU A 256 4.75 -6.89 34.35
CA LEU A 256 5.93 -6.26 33.76
C LEU A 256 7.22 -6.85 34.33
#